data_AF-A0A6I7YWA9-F1
#
_entry.id   AF-A0A6I7YWA9-F1
#
_cell.length_a   1.000
_cell.length_b   1.000
_cell.length_c   1.000
_cell.angle_alpha   90.00
_cell.angle_beta   90.00
_cell.angle_gamma   90.00
#
_symmetry.space_group_name_H-M   'P 1'
#
loop_
_entity.id
_entity.type
_entity.pdbx_description
1 polymer ?
#
loop_
_entity_poly.entity_id
_entity_poly.type
_entity_poly.pdbx_seq_one_letter_code
_entity_poly.pdbx_strand_id
1 'polypeptide(L)'
;MIRHKAVGVLGVLALLTLAGCSGGDDRAYSVPDELCGVPAKPELTKDLLPGGDKLKVVKSQASGAVPRPYCDVVVDGDTELSIQGNWQPAGTTAEQAAEKSHSFNLRPADGGRFALWDDEAFTVIDCKNTTYKAERFSIEARLVHADGDMSKKLQRFLAPFSEAYRKSLPCES
;
A
#
# COMPACT_ATOMS: atom_id res chain seq x y z
N MET A 1 69.98 41.12 -16.77
CA MET A 1 70.07 39.69 -17.18
C MET A 1 68.68 39.10 -17.16
N ILE A 2 68.23 38.70 -18.35
CA ILE A 2 66.89 38.21 -18.68
C ILE A 2 66.71 36.81 -18.10
N ARG A 3 65.51 36.52 -17.58
CA ARG A 3 64.81 35.24 -17.81
C ARG A 3 63.36 35.31 -17.34
N HIS A 4 62.51 35.75 -18.25
CA HIS A 4 61.09 35.37 -18.25
C HIS A 4 61.01 33.87 -18.51
N LYS A 5 60.32 33.12 -17.64
CA LYS A 5 59.77 31.82 -17.98
C LYS A 5 58.26 31.95 -18.06
N ALA A 6 57.77 31.64 -19.25
CA ALA A 6 56.38 31.62 -19.60
C ALA A 6 55.72 30.28 -19.20
N VAL A 7 54.38 30.33 -19.21
CA VAL A 7 53.43 29.24 -19.45
C VAL A 7 53.01 28.40 -18.24
N GLY A 8 51.70 28.45 -17.99
CA GLY A 8 50.97 27.51 -17.14
C GLY A 8 49.54 27.96 -16.86
N VAL A 9 48.75 28.31 -17.90
CA VAL A 9 47.29 28.37 -17.77
C VAL A 9 46.78 26.93 -17.82
N LEU A 10 46.27 26.42 -16.72
CA LEU A 10 45.28 25.34 -16.75
C LEU A 10 44.31 25.57 -15.60
N GLY A 11 43.14 26.12 -15.96
CA GLY A 11 41.99 26.23 -15.08
C GLY A 11 41.46 24.84 -14.75
N VAL A 12 41.23 24.60 -13.47
CA VAL A 12 40.40 23.49 -13.02
C VAL A 12 39.03 24.08 -12.77
N LEU A 13 38.18 24.03 -13.81
CA LEU A 13 36.75 24.31 -13.66
C LEU A 13 36.16 23.26 -12.72
N ALA A 14 35.43 23.75 -11.72
CA ALA A 14 34.63 22.97 -10.82
C ALA A 14 33.63 22.09 -11.59
N LEU A 15 33.69 20.79 -11.38
CA LEU A 15 32.58 19.86 -11.65
C LEU A 15 32.02 19.43 -10.30
N LEU A 16 31.20 20.30 -9.71
CA LEU A 16 30.21 19.89 -8.72
C LEU A 16 29.17 19.07 -9.48
N THR A 17 29.42 17.78 -9.65
CA THR A 17 28.38 16.83 -10.02
C THR A 17 27.47 16.68 -8.81
N LEU A 18 26.45 17.55 -8.73
CA LEU A 18 25.23 17.19 -8.03
C LEU A 18 24.71 15.95 -8.72
N ALA A 19 25.04 14.77 -8.17
CA ALA A 19 24.23 13.58 -8.39
C ALA A 19 22.86 13.93 -7.80
N GLY A 20 22.01 14.51 -8.63
CA GLY A 20 20.60 14.62 -8.31
C GLY A 20 20.12 13.20 -8.09
N CYS A 21 19.58 12.89 -6.91
CA CYS A 21 18.68 11.77 -6.71
C CYS A 21 17.46 12.00 -7.62
N SER A 22 17.64 11.71 -8.91
CA SER A 22 16.56 11.44 -9.81
C SER A 22 15.96 10.14 -9.28
N GLY A 23 14.93 10.27 -8.44
CA GLY A 23 14.03 9.17 -8.09
C GLY A 23 13.33 8.68 -9.36
N GLY A 24 14.10 7.99 -10.18
CA GLY A 24 13.58 7.15 -11.24
C GLY A 24 12.82 6.01 -10.58
N ASP A 25 11.71 5.64 -11.19
CA ASP A 25 11.04 4.39 -10.86
C ASP A 25 11.94 3.26 -11.36
N ASP A 26 12.87 2.80 -10.51
CA ASP A 26 13.84 1.73 -10.77
C ASP A 26 13.16 0.35 -10.80
N ARG A 27 12.03 0.28 -11.48
CA ARG A 27 11.12 -0.85 -11.50
C ARG A 27 11.11 -1.49 -12.88
N ALA A 28 11.46 -2.77 -12.93
CA ALA A 28 11.39 -3.58 -14.16
C ALA A 28 10.09 -4.40 -14.27
N TYR A 29 9.26 -4.44 -13.22
CA TYR A 29 8.00 -5.17 -13.21
C TYR A 29 6.79 -4.29 -13.59
N SER A 30 5.77 -4.91 -14.19
CA SER A 30 4.45 -4.30 -14.39
C SER A 30 3.56 -4.52 -13.18
N VAL A 31 2.80 -3.50 -12.78
CA VAL A 31 1.75 -3.64 -11.77
C VAL A 31 0.47 -4.14 -12.44
N PRO A 32 -0.14 -5.25 -11.97
CA PRO A 32 -1.36 -5.78 -12.57
C PRO A 32 -2.58 -4.88 -12.30
N ASP A 33 -3.60 -5.03 -13.13
CA ASP A 33 -4.92 -4.38 -13.00
C ASP A 33 -5.85 -5.10 -12.00
N GLU A 34 -5.40 -6.22 -11.44
CA GLU A 34 -6.06 -6.93 -10.36
C GLU A 34 -5.08 -7.37 -9.27
N LEU A 35 -5.55 -7.35 -8.02
CA LEU A 35 -4.88 -7.95 -6.88
C LEU A 35 -5.78 -9.03 -6.30
N CYS A 36 -5.33 -10.28 -6.34
CA CYS A 36 -6.06 -11.46 -5.83
C CYS A 36 -7.47 -11.65 -6.41
N GLY A 37 -7.66 -11.24 -7.67
CA GLY A 37 -8.93 -11.28 -8.41
C GLY A 37 -9.86 -10.09 -8.13
N VAL A 38 -9.35 -9.04 -7.48
CA VAL A 38 -10.08 -7.79 -7.24
C VAL A 38 -9.48 -6.70 -8.11
N PRO A 39 -10.29 -5.98 -8.91
CA PRO A 39 -9.80 -4.86 -9.71
C PRO A 39 -9.06 -3.84 -8.85
N ALA A 40 -7.85 -3.49 -9.27
CA ALA A 40 -6.99 -2.52 -8.64
C ALA A 40 -6.51 -1.52 -9.69
N LYS A 41 -6.25 -0.29 -9.27
CA LYS A 41 -5.71 0.75 -10.15
C LYS A 41 -4.18 0.63 -10.18
N PRO A 42 -3.55 0.25 -11.31
CA PRO A 42 -2.12 0.02 -11.36
C PRO A 42 -1.30 1.22 -10.87
N GLU A 43 -1.74 2.44 -11.16
CA GLU A 43 -1.10 3.68 -10.73
C GLU A 43 -1.11 3.88 -9.22
N LEU A 44 -2.21 3.50 -8.54
CA LEU A 44 -2.32 3.64 -7.08
C LEU A 44 -1.56 2.55 -6.35
N THR A 45 -1.61 1.33 -6.87
CA THR A 45 -0.79 0.23 -6.35
C THR A 45 0.70 0.53 -6.56
N LYS A 46 1.07 1.11 -7.70
CA LYS A 46 2.44 1.50 -8.01
C LYS A 46 3.04 2.47 -6.99
N ASP A 47 2.26 3.45 -6.54
CA ASP A 47 2.69 4.46 -5.57
C ASP A 47 3.01 3.90 -4.18
N LEU A 48 2.55 2.68 -3.89
CA LEU A 48 2.74 1.97 -2.62
C LEU A 48 3.92 1.02 -2.61
N LEU A 49 4.48 0.69 -3.78
CA LEU A 49 5.51 -0.35 -3.91
C LEU A 49 6.88 0.27 -4.17
N PRO A 50 7.98 -0.39 -3.77
CA PRO A 50 9.34 0.05 -4.08
C PRO A 50 9.69 -0.17 -5.57
N GLY A 51 10.92 0.20 -5.96
CA GLY A 51 11.53 -0.32 -7.20
C GLY A 51 11.76 -1.84 -7.12
N GLY A 52 12.33 -2.43 -8.16
CA GLY A 52 12.67 -3.86 -8.16
C GLY A 52 12.45 -4.57 -9.49
N ASP A 53 12.78 -5.86 -9.53
CA ASP A 53 12.82 -6.64 -10.75
C ASP A 53 11.52 -7.42 -11.02
N LYS A 54 10.91 -7.97 -9.97
CA LYS A 54 9.79 -8.92 -10.09
C LYS A 54 8.70 -8.63 -9.07
N LEU A 55 7.46 -8.66 -9.55
CA LEU A 55 6.26 -8.61 -8.71
C LEU A 55 5.49 -9.93 -8.79
N LYS A 56 5.02 -10.39 -7.64
CA LYS A 56 4.12 -11.53 -7.52
C LYS A 56 2.96 -11.16 -6.61
N VAL A 57 1.74 -11.53 -6.99
CA VAL A 57 0.56 -11.43 -6.13
C VAL A 57 0.23 -12.80 -5.57
N VAL A 58 0.10 -12.90 -4.25
CA VAL A 58 -0.18 -14.15 -3.53
C VAL A 58 -1.51 -14.02 -2.82
N LYS A 59 -2.48 -14.84 -3.24
CA LYS A 59 -3.76 -15.00 -2.56
C LYS A 59 -3.67 -16.14 -1.56
N SER A 60 -4.04 -15.89 -0.31
CA SER A 60 -4.18 -16.94 0.69
C SER A 60 -5.39 -16.67 1.59
N GLN A 61 -5.66 -17.59 2.51
CA GLN A 61 -6.78 -17.51 3.44
C GLN A 61 -6.39 -18.21 4.73
N ALA A 62 -6.63 -17.56 5.87
CA ALA A 62 -6.49 -18.24 7.15
C ALA A 62 -7.60 -19.28 7.33
N SER A 63 -7.23 -20.48 7.76
CA SER A 63 -8.19 -21.53 8.12
C SER A 63 -8.98 -21.14 9.37
N GLY A 64 -10.27 -21.45 9.37
CA GLY A 64 -11.19 -21.12 10.46
C GLY A 64 -12.65 -21.30 10.06
N ALA A 65 -13.55 -21.14 11.03
CA ALA A 65 -14.99 -21.22 10.78
C ALA A 65 -15.50 -20.09 9.86
N VAL A 66 -14.85 -18.93 9.92
CA VAL A 66 -15.11 -17.77 9.06
C VAL A 66 -13.83 -17.45 8.29
N PRO A 67 -13.88 -17.37 6.95
CA PRO A 67 -12.69 -17.13 6.14
C PRO A 67 -12.16 -15.71 6.37
N ARG A 68 -10.84 -15.61 6.54
CA ARG A 68 -10.11 -14.34 6.50
C ARG A 68 -9.18 -14.34 5.29
N PRO A 69 -9.52 -13.64 4.20
CA PRO A 69 -8.69 -13.60 3.01
C PRO A 69 -7.47 -12.69 3.21
N TYR A 70 -6.37 -13.11 2.59
CA TYR A 70 -5.10 -12.38 2.54
C TYR A 70 -4.70 -12.20 1.08
N CYS A 71 -4.16 -11.03 0.78
CA CYS A 71 -3.55 -10.72 -0.50
C CYS A 71 -2.23 -10.02 -0.28
N ASP A 72 -1.14 -10.70 -0.60
CA ASP A 72 0.21 -10.16 -0.46
C ASP A 72 0.78 -9.81 -1.84
N VAL A 73 1.31 -8.60 -1.95
CA VAL A 73 2.09 -8.16 -3.11
C VAL A 73 3.56 -8.24 -2.74
N VAL A 74 4.26 -9.13 -3.42
CA VAL A 74 5.65 -9.48 -3.15
C VAL A 74 6.52 -8.88 -4.24
N VAL A 75 7.52 -8.08 -3.86
CA VAL A 75 8.54 -7.52 -4.76
C VAL A 75 9.88 -8.15 -4.42
N ASP A 76 10.53 -8.78 -5.39
CA ASP A 76 11.84 -9.42 -5.26
C ASP A 76 12.00 -10.44 -4.11
N GLY A 77 10.87 -10.95 -3.60
CA GLY A 77 10.82 -11.94 -2.52
C GLY A 77 10.30 -11.39 -1.19
N ASP A 78 10.21 -10.08 -1.06
CA ASP A 78 9.73 -9.39 0.13
C ASP A 78 8.25 -8.99 -0.02
N THR A 79 7.44 -9.27 0.99
CA THR A 79 6.05 -8.77 1.02
C THR A 79 6.09 -7.27 1.25
N GLU A 80 5.60 -6.49 0.30
CA GLU A 80 5.63 -5.02 0.36
C GLU A 80 4.28 -4.44 0.76
N LEU A 81 3.20 -5.02 0.25
CA LEU A 81 1.82 -4.66 0.58
C LEU A 81 1.06 -5.92 0.98
N SER A 82 0.50 -5.92 2.19
CA SER A 82 -0.43 -6.95 2.65
C SER A 82 -1.83 -6.35 2.78
N ILE A 83 -2.82 -7.06 2.23
CA ILE A 83 -4.23 -6.70 2.31
C ILE A 83 -4.97 -7.82 3.01
N GLN A 84 -5.64 -7.50 4.11
CA GLN A 84 -6.37 -8.48 4.92
C GLN A 84 -7.84 -8.12 4.98
N GLY A 85 -8.69 -9.15 4.90
CA GLY A 85 -10.13 -9.02 5.05
C GLY A 85 -10.63 -9.67 6.34
N ASN A 86 -11.56 -9.03 7.03
CA ASN A 86 -12.19 -9.61 8.22
C ASN A 86 -13.67 -9.29 8.30
N TRP A 87 -14.47 -10.28 8.72
CA TRP A 87 -15.91 -10.14 8.90
C TRP A 87 -16.23 -9.48 10.23
N GLN A 88 -17.14 -8.51 10.23
CA GLN A 88 -17.41 -7.63 11.36
C GLN A 88 -18.89 -7.60 11.73
N PRO A 89 -19.23 -7.45 13.03
CA PRO A 89 -20.60 -7.22 13.46
C PRO A 89 -21.08 -5.84 13.02
N ALA A 90 -22.40 -5.66 13.08
CA ALA A 90 -23.08 -4.40 12.82
C ALA A 90 -22.46 -3.23 13.60
N GLY A 91 -22.45 -2.04 12.99
CA GLY A 91 -21.95 -0.82 13.62
C GLY A 91 -20.42 -0.70 13.78
N THR A 92 -19.65 -1.75 13.46
CA THR A 92 -18.17 -1.68 13.56
C THR A 92 -17.61 -0.55 12.69
N THR A 93 -16.86 0.39 13.27
CA THR A 93 -16.17 1.48 12.56
C THR A 93 -14.79 1.06 12.05
N ALA A 94 -14.14 1.86 11.20
CA ALA A 94 -12.77 1.61 10.76
C ALA A 94 -11.77 1.58 11.93
N GLU A 95 -11.92 2.49 12.90
CA GLU A 95 -11.08 2.52 14.10
C GLU A 95 -11.28 1.25 14.96
N GLN A 96 -12.53 0.85 15.20
CA GLN A 96 -12.81 -0.37 15.95
C GLN A 96 -12.33 -1.63 15.23
N ALA A 97 -12.36 -1.65 13.89
CA ALA A 97 -11.79 -2.74 13.12
C ALA A 97 -10.26 -2.80 13.30
N ALA A 98 -9.58 -1.66 13.26
CA ALA A 98 -8.14 -1.56 13.51
C ALA A 98 -7.77 -2.04 14.92
N GLU A 99 -8.48 -1.59 15.96
CA GLU A 99 -8.25 -2.01 17.34
C GLU A 99 -8.39 -3.53 17.52
N LYS A 100 -9.38 -4.15 16.87
CA LYS A 100 -9.57 -5.61 16.87
C LYS A 100 -8.44 -6.35 16.15
N SER A 101 -7.78 -5.72 15.18
CA SER A 101 -6.58 -6.22 14.51
C SER A 101 -5.30 -5.92 15.32
N HIS A 102 -5.41 -5.35 16.52
CA HIS A 102 -4.28 -4.90 17.36
C HIS A 102 -3.47 -3.74 16.75
N SER A 103 -4.08 -2.97 15.85
CA SER A 103 -3.53 -1.73 15.32
C SER A 103 -4.14 -0.56 16.09
N PHE A 104 -3.30 0.16 16.84
CA PHE A 104 -3.73 1.20 17.78
C PHE A 104 -3.26 2.58 17.34
N ASN A 105 -3.94 3.62 17.84
CA ASN A 105 -3.61 5.04 17.60
C ASN A 105 -3.82 5.52 16.15
N LEU A 106 -4.58 4.77 15.34
CA LEU A 106 -4.95 5.22 14.00
C LEU A 106 -5.81 6.47 14.06
N ARG A 107 -5.58 7.36 13.10
CA ARG A 107 -6.26 8.65 12.98
C ARG A 107 -7.49 8.49 12.08
N PRO A 108 -8.69 8.93 12.50
CA PRO A 108 -9.86 8.91 11.63
C PRO A 108 -9.64 9.84 10.44
N ALA A 109 -10.11 9.41 9.27
CA ALA A 109 -10.11 10.21 8.05
C ALA A 109 -11.43 10.04 7.28
N ASP A 110 -11.77 11.04 6.46
CA ASP A 110 -12.98 11.06 5.62
C ASP A 110 -14.26 10.75 6.40
N GLY A 111 -14.48 11.48 7.49
CA GLY A 111 -15.64 11.29 8.36
C GLY A 111 -15.68 9.93 9.09
N GLY A 112 -14.53 9.29 9.28
CA GLY A 112 -14.41 7.98 9.93
C GLY A 112 -14.56 6.79 8.98
N ARG A 113 -14.67 7.04 7.66
CA ARG A 113 -14.65 5.98 6.63
C ARG A 113 -13.31 5.23 6.61
N PHE A 114 -12.24 5.91 6.98
CA PHE A 114 -10.92 5.32 7.12
C PHE A 114 -10.35 5.57 8.52
N ALA A 115 -9.51 4.64 8.97
CA ALA A 115 -8.59 4.84 10.08
C ALA A 115 -7.17 4.66 9.52
N LEU A 116 -6.29 5.63 9.76
CA LEU A 116 -4.98 5.72 9.12
C LEU A 116 -3.84 5.76 10.13
N TRP A 117 -2.80 4.96 9.89
CA TRP A 117 -1.45 5.15 10.40
C TRP A 117 -0.51 5.50 9.25
N ASP A 118 0.77 5.67 9.55
CA ASP A 118 1.79 6.06 8.58
C ASP A 118 1.99 4.96 7.52
N ASP A 119 1.91 3.67 7.87
CA ASP A 119 2.12 2.51 6.98
C ASP A 119 0.88 1.59 6.87
N GLU A 120 -0.24 1.96 7.47
CA GLU A 120 -1.42 1.11 7.56
C GLU A 120 -2.72 1.92 7.39
N ALA A 121 -3.71 1.34 6.72
CA ALA A 121 -5.03 1.92 6.56
C ALA A 121 -6.13 0.87 6.67
N PHE A 122 -7.20 1.23 7.37
CA PHE A 122 -8.42 0.43 7.47
C PHE A 122 -9.59 1.14 6.83
N THR A 123 -10.49 0.35 6.26
CA THR A 123 -11.85 0.78 5.93
C THR A 123 -12.85 -0.33 6.24
N VAL A 124 -14.12 0.02 6.39
CA VAL A 124 -15.21 -0.93 6.62
C VAL A 124 -16.30 -0.66 5.60
N ILE A 125 -16.76 -1.73 4.95
CA ILE A 125 -17.86 -1.70 3.98
C ILE A 125 -19.04 -2.50 4.51
N ASP A 126 -20.25 -2.09 4.13
CA ASP A 126 -21.47 -2.83 4.47
C ASP A 126 -21.57 -4.09 3.60
N CYS A 127 -21.67 -5.23 4.26
CA CYS A 127 -21.72 -6.54 3.64
C CYS A 127 -22.39 -7.51 4.61
N LYS A 128 -23.71 -7.64 4.50
CA LYS A 128 -24.46 -8.61 5.28
C LYS A 128 -24.16 -10.02 4.80
N ASN A 129 -23.85 -10.91 5.73
CA ASN A 129 -23.66 -12.32 5.45
C ASN A 129 -24.08 -13.15 6.68
N THR A 130 -25.22 -13.83 6.57
CA THR A 130 -25.78 -14.67 7.63
C THR A 130 -24.98 -15.93 7.90
N THR A 131 -24.26 -16.46 6.89
CA THR A 131 -23.37 -17.63 7.05
C THR A 131 -22.24 -17.30 8.01
N TYR A 132 -21.67 -16.10 7.89
CA TYR A 132 -20.57 -15.63 8.75
C TYR A 132 -21.04 -14.81 9.95
N LYS A 133 -22.36 -14.67 10.14
CA LYS A 133 -22.98 -13.86 11.21
C LYS A 133 -22.41 -12.44 11.27
N ALA A 134 -22.24 -11.83 10.09
CA ALA A 134 -21.62 -10.52 9.93
C ALA A 134 -22.54 -9.57 9.17
N GLU A 135 -22.40 -8.28 9.44
CA GLU A 135 -23.11 -7.21 8.73
C GLU A 135 -22.16 -6.27 7.97
N ARG A 136 -20.86 -6.33 8.29
CA ARG A 136 -19.83 -5.51 7.67
C ARG A 136 -18.58 -6.34 7.38
N PHE A 137 -17.72 -5.80 6.53
CA PHE A 137 -16.42 -6.37 6.21
C PHE A 137 -15.35 -5.29 6.31
N SER A 138 -14.31 -5.52 7.12
CA SER A 138 -13.17 -4.62 7.22
C SER A 138 -12.08 -5.05 6.25
N ILE A 139 -11.41 -4.06 5.65
CA ILE A 139 -10.23 -4.25 4.81
C ILE A 139 -9.10 -3.45 5.43
N GLU A 140 -8.02 -4.14 5.75
CA GLU A 140 -6.73 -3.58 6.16
C GLU A 140 -5.80 -3.60 4.94
N ALA A 141 -5.09 -2.51 4.71
CA ALA A 141 -3.96 -2.44 3.79
C ALA A 141 -2.74 -1.94 4.58
N ARG A 142 -1.68 -2.74 4.61
CA ARG A 142 -0.46 -2.47 5.35
C ARG A 142 0.76 -2.56 4.44
N LEU A 143 1.61 -1.55 4.49
CA LEU A 143 2.95 -1.60 3.92
C LEU A 143 3.88 -2.23 4.95
N VAL A 144 4.59 -3.28 4.57
CA VAL A 144 5.54 -3.95 5.48
C VAL A 144 6.83 -3.14 5.59
N HIS A 145 7.26 -2.55 4.46
CA HIS A 145 8.42 -1.69 4.37
C HIS A 145 7.99 -0.32 3.84
N ALA A 146 7.69 0.60 4.75
CA ALA A 146 7.39 1.99 4.42
C ALA A 146 8.53 2.91 4.82
N ASP A 147 8.81 3.92 3.99
CA ASP A 147 9.66 5.05 4.35
C ASP A 147 8.80 6.31 4.53
N GLY A 148 8.61 6.70 5.79
CA GLY A 148 7.79 7.86 6.17
C GLY A 148 6.27 7.63 6.11
N ASP A 149 5.52 8.73 6.13
CA ASP A 149 4.06 8.74 6.16
C ASP A 149 3.46 8.46 4.77
N MET A 150 2.92 7.25 4.61
CA MET A 150 2.22 6.74 3.43
C MET A 150 0.69 6.79 3.57
N SER A 151 0.15 7.33 4.67
CA SER A 151 -1.28 7.32 5.01
C SER A 151 -2.18 7.81 3.87
N LYS A 152 -1.80 8.93 3.21
CA LYS A 152 -2.55 9.50 2.09
C LYS A 152 -2.56 8.61 0.85
N LYS A 153 -1.45 7.92 0.57
CA LYS A 153 -1.36 7.00 -0.58
C LYS A 153 -2.19 5.75 -0.30
N LEU A 154 -2.09 5.20 0.91
CA LEU A 154 -2.92 4.07 1.35
C LEU A 154 -4.40 4.41 1.29
N GLN A 155 -4.82 5.57 1.79
CA GLN A 155 -6.22 6.01 1.68
C GLN A 155 -6.68 6.10 0.21
N ARG A 156 -5.85 6.69 -0.67
CA ARG A 156 -6.16 6.80 -2.11
C ARG A 156 -6.29 5.44 -2.78
N PHE A 157 -5.43 4.49 -2.47
CA PHE A 157 -5.50 3.12 -2.96
C PHE A 157 -6.75 2.40 -2.43
N LEU A 158 -6.97 2.46 -1.11
CA LEU A 158 -8.00 1.68 -0.43
C LEU A 158 -9.40 2.15 -0.79
N ALA A 159 -9.60 3.44 -1.10
CA ALA A 159 -10.91 3.99 -1.45
C ALA A 159 -11.57 3.33 -2.67
N PRO A 160 -10.97 3.28 -3.87
CA PRO A 160 -11.54 2.55 -5.01
C PRO A 160 -11.40 1.03 -4.88
N PHE A 161 -10.35 0.55 -4.21
CA PHE A 161 -10.12 -0.89 -4.04
C PHE A 161 -11.20 -1.54 -3.17
N SER A 162 -11.64 -0.91 -2.08
CA SER A 162 -12.69 -1.44 -1.21
C SER A 162 -14.06 -1.53 -1.91
N GLU A 163 -14.38 -0.56 -2.77
CA GLU A 163 -15.60 -0.60 -3.58
C GLU A 163 -15.57 -1.74 -4.62
N ALA A 164 -14.40 -2.01 -5.20
CA ALA A 164 -14.20 -3.15 -6.09
C ALA A 164 -14.26 -4.47 -5.31
N TYR A 165 -13.60 -4.54 -4.15
CA TYR A 165 -13.56 -5.71 -3.28
C TYR A 165 -14.96 -6.11 -2.83
N ARG A 166 -15.82 -5.13 -2.48
CA ARG A 166 -17.21 -5.36 -2.09
C ARG A 166 -17.97 -6.22 -3.10
N LYS A 167 -17.72 -6.03 -4.40
CA LYS A 167 -18.38 -6.78 -5.48
C LYS A 167 -17.91 -8.23 -5.58
N SER A 168 -16.75 -8.55 -5.01
CA SER A 168 -16.21 -9.91 -4.95
C SER A 168 -16.68 -10.69 -3.71
N LEU A 169 -17.28 -9.99 -2.74
CA LEU A 169 -17.73 -10.60 -1.49
C LEU A 169 -19.11 -11.24 -1.65
N PRO A 170 -19.39 -12.33 -0.91
CA PRO A 170 -20.71 -12.94 -0.85
C PRO A 170 -21.66 -12.14 0.04
N CYS A 171 -21.88 -10.86 -0.28
CA CYS A 171 -22.83 -10.01 0.45
C CYS A 171 -24.27 -10.34 0.04
N GLU A 172 -25.16 -10.39 1.02
CA GLU A 172 -26.61 -10.43 0.81
C GLU A 172 -27.11 -9.06 0.33
N SER A 173 -28.21 -9.08 -0.42
CA SER A 173 -28.89 -7.90 -0.96
C SER A 173 -29.86 -7.27 0.03
#